data_AF-A0A4S2S509-F1
#
_entry.id   AF-A0A4S2S509-F1
#
_cell.length_a   1.000
_cell.length_b   1.000
_cell.length_c   1.000
_cell.angle_alpha   90.00
_cell.angle_beta   90.00
_cell.angle_gamma   90.00
#
_symmetry.space_group_name_H-M   'P 1'
#
loop_
_entity.id
_entity.type
_entity.pdbx_description
1 polymer ?
#
loop_
_entity_poly.entity_id
_entity_poly.type
_entity_poly.pdbx_seq_one_letter_code
_entity_poly.pdbx_strand_id
1 'polypeptide(L)'
;PLVMLQRWLLKSANKYVSIKGKGARQKALPLGKWRWIAFALIAFWLLFTVIVPLSGIALRTFVSHWGDGVKLMEVLTLQNFRDVWSQPSLVRSIVNTVLIGVIGGALAVVCYSAIALAMHRKNDGITRFLDYSVLVPRAVPGLLAGLSFLWVFLFVPSLLDNFLNGFDNDVARWLSDSFIPQLRSLRSTIFSVWLAYSVVWMAYGLR
;
A
#
# COMPACT_ATOMS: atom_id res chain seq x y z
N PRO A 1 16.16 5.41 -8.91
CA PRO A 1 17.45 6.06 -9.26
C PRO A 1 18.44 6.18 -8.08
N LEU A 2 18.04 6.77 -6.95
CA LEU A 2 18.91 6.95 -5.77
C LEU A 2 19.47 5.64 -5.19
N VAL A 3 18.68 4.58 -5.10
CA VAL A 3 19.13 3.26 -4.61
C VAL A 3 20.13 2.60 -5.58
N MET A 4 19.96 2.84 -6.88
CA MET A 4 20.84 2.29 -7.92
C MET A 4 22.17 3.05 -7.95
N LEU A 5 22.12 4.38 -7.82
CA LEU A 5 23.27 5.24 -7.65
C LEU A 5 24.02 4.92 -6.34
N GLN A 6 23.29 4.69 -5.25
CA GLN A 6 23.84 4.26 -3.96
C GLN A 6 24.56 2.91 -4.09
N ARG A 7 23.92 1.90 -4.70
CA ARG A 7 24.58 0.59 -4.90
C ARG A 7 25.79 0.67 -5.82
N TRP A 8 25.77 1.56 -6.82
CA TRP A 8 26.90 1.78 -7.72
C TRP A 8 28.07 2.51 -7.04
N LEU A 9 27.78 3.58 -6.29
CA LEU A 9 28.76 4.33 -5.49
C LEU A 9 29.36 3.47 -4.37
N LEU A 10 28.54 2.64 -3.71
CA LEU A 10 29.00 1.72 -2.66
C LEU A 10 29.84 0.54 -3.20
N LYS A 11 29.75 0.25 -4.51
CA LYS A 11 30.58 -0.77 -5.16
C LYS A 11 32.07 -0.41 -5.11
N SER A 12 32.38 0.89 -5.22
CA SER A 12 33.74 1.44 -5.11
C SER A 12 34.13 1.77 -3.66
N ALA A 13 33.17 2.09 -2.79
CA ALA A 13 33.43 2.38 -1.37
C ALA A 13 33.97 1.16 -0.58
N ASN A 14 33.68 -0.07 -1.03
CA ASN A 14 34.23 -1.28 -0.43
C ASN A 14 35.75 -1.47 -0.68
N LYS A 15 36.37 -0.70 -1.59
CA LYS A 15 37.80 -0.83 -1.94
C LYS A 15 38.72 0.07 -1.11
N TYR A 16 38.19 1.13 -0.47
CA TYR A 16 39.00 2.15 0.23
C TYR A 16 38.41 2.67 1.56
N VAL A 17 37.71 1.82 2.33
CA VAL A 17 37.24 2.21 3.67
C VAL A 17 37.70 1.19 4.70
N SER A 18 38.90 1.39 5.25
CA SER A 18 39.43 0.65 6.40
C SER A 18 38.83 1.08 7.73
N ILE A 19 37.90 2.03 7.73
CA ILE A 19 37.10 2.39 8.91
C ILE A 19 35.65 2.48 8.47
N LYS A 20 35.02 1.32 8.23
CA LYS A 20 33.57 1.22 8.35
C LYS A 20 33.32 1.51 9.82
N GLY A 21 32.92 2.74 10.15
CA GLY A 21 32.45 3.10 11.47
C GLY A 21 31.52 1.97 11.89
N LYS A 22 31.94 1.18 12.89
CA LYS A 22 31.15 0.10 13.45
C LYS A 22 29.84 0.76 13.84
N GLY A 23 28.81 0.63 12.98
CA GLY A 23 27.52 1.28 13.18
C GLY A 23 27.17 1.03 14.62
N ALA A 24 27.07 2.12 15.39
CA ALA A 24 27.14 2.12 16.85
C ALA A 24 26.49 0.85 17.33
N ARG A 25 27.31 -0.15 17.73
CA ARG A 25 26.78 -1.44 18.15
C ARG A 25 25.85 -1.05 19.26
N GLN A 26 24.54 -1.10 19.02
CA GLN A 26 23.55 -0.72 20.01
C GLN A 26 23.73 -1.76 21.09
N LYS A 27 24.62 -1.44 22.02
CA LYS A 27 24.99 -2.31 23.12
C LYS A 27 23.73 -2.28 23.92
N ALA A 28 22.96 -3.36 23.83
CA ALA A 28 21.70 -3.50 24.55
C ALA A 28 21.99 -3.04 25.98
N LEU A 29 21.28 -1.99 26.42
CA LEU A 29 21.51 -1.44 27.74
C LEU A 29 21.39 -2.60 28.73
N PRO A 30 22.41 -2.87 29.56
CA PRO A 30 22.40 -4.02 30.45
C PRO A 30 21.46 -3.73 31.63
N LEU A 31 20.14 -3.79 31.38
CA LEU A 31 19.09 -3.56 32.37
C LEU A 31 19.00 -4.70 33.42
N GLY A 32 19.82 -5.74 33.32
CA GLY A 32 19.81 -6.86 34.26
C GLY A 32 18.41 -7.43 34.49
N LYS A 33 18.03 -7.61 35.75
CA LYS A 33 16.68 -8.09 36.16
C LYS A 33 15.57 -7.06 35.92
N TRP A 34 15.91 -5.76 35.89
CA TRP A 34 14.97 -4.67 35.62
C TRP A 34 14.48 -4.63 34.16
N ARG A 35 15.12 -5.40 33.26
CA ARG A 35 14.67 -5.56 31.87
C ARG A 35 13.22 -6.05 31.79
N TRP A 36 12.81 -6.97 32.66
CA TRP A 36 11.45 -7.51 32.66
C TRP A 36 10.43 -6.49 33.15
N ILE A 37 10.79 -5.64 34.11
CA ILE A 37 9.93 -4.55 34.59
C ILE A 37 9.79 -3.49 33.50
N ALA A 38 10.90 -3.05 32.89
CA ALA A 38 10.87 -2.10 31.78
C ALA A 38 10.11 -2.65 30.57
N PHE A 39 10.30 -3.93 30.25
CA PHE A 39 9.54 -4.61 29.21
C PHE A 39 8.05 -4.67 29.53
N ALA A 40 7.67 -5.04 30.76
CA ALA A 40 6.27 -5.10 31.18
C ALA A 40 5.61 -3.71 31.12
N LEU A 41 6.31 -2.66 31.54
CA LEU A 41 5.81 -1.28 31.47
C LEU A 41 5.61 -0.82 30.02
N ILE A 42 6.61 -1.04 29.17
CA ILE A 42 6.51 -0.69 27.73
C ILE A 42 5.41 -1.51 27.05
N ALA A 43 5.35 -2.82 27.30
CA ALA A 43 4.34 -3.70 26.74
C ALA A 43 2.94 -3.31 27.23
N PHE A 44 2.78 -3.01 28.52
CA PHE A 44 1.53 -2.52 29.09
C PHE A 44 1.12 -1.19 28.45
N TRP A 45 2.04 -0.24 28.32
CA TRP A 45 1.77 1.05 27.65
C TRP A 45 1.35 0.86 26.19
N LEU A 46 2.06 0.00 25.43
CA LEU A 46 1.70 -0.32 24.04
C LEU A 46 0.33 -1.01 23.96
N LEU A 47 0.06 -1.99 24.82
CA LEU A 47 -1.23 -2.65 24.86
C LEU A 47 -2.33 -1.67 25.24
N PHE A 48 -2.11 -0.81 26.23
CA PHE A 48 -3.07 0.18 26.68
C PHE A 48 -3.42 1.17 25.57
N THR A 49 -2.42 1.71 24.86
CA THR A 49 -2.65 2.65 23.76
C THR A 49 -3.39 2.03 22.56
N VAL A 50 -3.34 0.70 22.39
CA VAL A 50 -4.08 -0.03 21.36
C VAL A 50 -5.45 -0.49 21.84
N ILE A 51 -5.56 -0.98 23.08
CA ILE A 51 -6.81 -1.51 23.64
C ILE A 51 -7.83 -0.40 23.88
N VAL A 52 -7.40 0.79 24.32
CA VAL A 52 -8.31 1.92 24.57
C VAL A 52 -9.13 2.33 23.33
N PRO A 53 -8.54 2.58 22.15
CA PRO A 53 -9.33 2.90 20.96
C PRO A 53 -10.15 1.69 20.47
N LEU A 54 -9.61 0.47 20.57
CA LEU A 54 -10.35 -0.73 20.18
C LEU A 54 -11.57 -0.98 21.08
N SER A 55 -11.47 -0.75 22.39
CA SER A 55 -12.59 -0.88 23.30
C SER A 55 -13.65 0.18 23.04
N GLY A 56 -13.25 1.40 22.66
CA GLY A 56 -14.18 2.44 22.20
C GLY A 56 -14.97 2.02 20.96
N ILE A 57 -14.30 1.44 19.96
CA ILE A 57 -14.95 0.90 18.76
C ILE A 57 -15.86 -0.29 19.11
N ALA A 58 -15.39 -1.19 19.98
CA ALA A 58 -16.19 -2.34 20.43
C ALA A 58 -17.45 -1.88 21.18
N LEU A 59 -17.33 -0.94 22.12
CA LEU A 59 -18.49 -0.36 22.80
C LEU A 59 -19.44 0.31 21.80
N ARG A 60 -18.91 0.98 20.77
CA ARG A 60 -19.72 1.61 19.73
C ARG A 60 -20.61 0.62 18.98
N THR A 61 -20.21 -0.64 18.81
CA THR A 61 -21.05 -1.64 18.13
C THR A 61 -22.25 -2.07 18.98
N PHE A 62 -22.17 -1.94 20.31
CA PHE A 62 -23.25 -2.28 21.22
C PHE A 62 -24.12 -1.09 21.62
N VAL A 63 -23.76 0.15 21.30
CA VAL A 63 -24.53 1.34 21.71
C VAL A 63 -25.40 1.82 20.55
N SER A 64 -26.69 2.08 20.79
CA SER A 64 -27.61 2.59 19.74
C SER A 64 -27.38 4.07 19.40
N HIS A 65 -27.22 4.95 20.41
CA HIS A 65 -27.00 6.38 20.22
C HIS A 65 -26.01 6.94 21.24
N TRP A 66 -25.21 7.94 20.84
CA TRP A 66 -24.23 8.61 21.71
C TRP A 66 -24.67 10.06 21.96
N GLY A 67 -24.64 10.51 23.21
CA GLY A 67 -25.01 11.87 23.62
C GLY A 67 -24.70 12.16 25.08
N ASP A 68 -24.63 13.44 25.45
CA ASP A 68 -24.39 13.86 26.83
C ASP A 68 -25.62 13.54 27.71
N GLY A 69 -25.41 13.03 28.92
CA GLY A 69 -26.48 12.57 29.83
C GLY A 69 -27.05 11.17 29.56
N VAL A 70 -26.52 10.44 28.57
CA VAL A 70 -26.98 9.08 28.24
C VAL A 70 -26.25 8.04 29.11
N LYS A 71 -26.99 7.29 29.92
CA LYS A 71 -26.44 6.16 30.68
C LYS A 71 -26.12 5.00 29.73
N LEU A 72 -24.84 4.67 29.60
CA LEU A 72 -24.35 3.58 28.73
C LEU A 72 -25.13 2.27 28.93
N MET A 73 -25.47 1.91 30.17
CA MET A 73 -26.18 0.67 30.50
C MET A 73 -27.61 0.59 29.93
N GLU A 74 -28.27 1.72 29.68
CA GLU A 74 -29.63 1.77 29.15
C GLU A 74 -29.66 1.72 27.61
N VAL A 75 -28.49 1.89 26.97
CA VAL A 75 -28.37 2.05 25.51
C VAL A 75 -27.58 0.90 24.86
N LEU A 76 -27.13 -0.07 25.68
CA LEU A 76 -26.58 -1.33 25.21
C LEU A 76 -27.66 -2.17 24.50
N THR A 77 -27.44 -2.46 23.23
CA THR A 77 -28.33 -3.24 22.39
C THR A 77 -27.56 -4.10 21.40
N LEU A 78 -28.16 -5.23 21.02
CA LEU A 78 -27.68 -6.10 19.94
C LEU A 78 -28.35 -5.78 18.60
N GLN A 79 -29.20 -4.73 18.55
CA GLN A 79 -29.96 -4.38 17.36
C GLN A 79 -29.06 -4.04 16.16
N ASN A 80 -27.91 -3.38 16.39
CA ASN A 80 -26.93 -3.07 15.34
C ASN A 80 -26.46 -4.33 14.59
N PHE A 81 -26.28 -5.47 15.29
CA PHE A 81 -25.93 -6.74 14.65
C PHE A 81 -27.09 -7.28 13.82
N ARG A 82 -28.33 -7.19 14.34
CA ARG A 82 -29.51 -7.62 13.60
C ARG A 82 -29.75 -6.79 12.34
N ASP A 83 -29.48 -5.50 12.39
CA ASP A 83 -29.61 -4.56 11.26
C ASP A 83 -28.56 -4.80 10.17
N VAL A 84 -27.35 -5.25 10.54
CA VAL A 84 -26.32 -5.67 9.58
C VAL A 84 -26.73 -6.96 8.89
N TRP A 85 -27.24 -7.95 9.63
CA TRP A 85 -27.66 -9.23 9.07
C TRP A 85 -28.95 -9.14 8.25
N SER A 86 -29.84 -8.21 8.56
CA SER A 86 -31.08 -7.99 7.80
C SER A 86 -30.84 -7.33 6.44
N GLN A 87 -29.67 -6.71 6.23
CA GLN A 87 -29.28 -6.07 4.99
C GLN A 87 -28.31 -6.95 4.18
N PRO A 88 -28.78 -7.63 3.12
CA PRO A 88 -27.94 -8.54 2.35
C PRO A 88 -26.75 -7.85 1.67
N SER A 89 -26.86 -6.55 1.36
CA SER A 89 -25.79 -5.74 0.78
C SER A 89 -24.60 -5.57 1.73
N LEU A 90 -24.84 -5.34 3.02
CA LEU A 90 -23.79 -5.19 4.04
C LEU A 90 -23.06 -6.51 4.25
N VAL A 91 -23.81 -7.60 4.42
CA VAL A 91 -23.23 -8.95 4.57
C VAL A 91 -22.40 -9.33 3.35
N ARG A 92 -22.91 -9.13 2.13
CA ARG A 92 -22.16 -9.39 0.90
C ARG A 92 -20.89 -8.55 0.82
N SER A 93 -20.94 -7.28 1.21
CA SER A 93 -19.77 -6.40 1.20
C SER A 93 -18.70 -6.89 2.18
N ILE A 94 -19.10 -7.34 3.38
CA ILE A 94 -18.19 -7.93 4.36
C ILE A 94 -17.55 -9.20 3.78
N VAL A 95 -18.36 -10.13 3.27
CA VAL A 95 -17.88 -11.40 2.71
C VAL A 95 -16.94 -11.15 1.53
N ASN A 96 -17.32 -10.29 0.59
CA ASN A 96 -16.48 -9.95 -0.56
C ASN A 96 -15.15 -9.34 -0.11
N THR A 97 -15.16 -8.43 0.85
CA THR A 97 -13.94 -7.79 1.35
C THR A 97 -13.01 -8.79 2.03
N VAL A 98 -13.57 -9.67 2.88
CA VAL A 98 -12.80 -10.74 3.54
C VAL A 98 -12.25 -11.72 2.50
N LEU A 99 -13.07 -12.16 1.54
CA LEU A 99 -12.68 -13.10 0.51
C LEU A 99 -11.58 -12.52 -0.38
N ILE A 100 -11.74 -11.28 -0.85
CA ILE A 100 -10.72 -10.57 -1.65
C ILE A 100 -9.44 -10.40 -0.82
N GLY A 101 -9.55 -10.00 0.45
CA GLY A 101 -8.39 -9.81 1.33
C GLY A 101 -7.62 -11.11 1.58
N VAL A 102 -8.32 -12.21 1.87
CA VAL A 102 -7.71 -13.51 2.17
C VAL A 102 -7.14 -14.15 0.92
N ILE A 103 -7.92 -14.28 -0.15
CA ILE A 103 -7.46 -14.92 -1.39
C ILE A 103 -6.39 -14.07 -2.07
N GLY A 104 -6.61 -12.76 -2.19
CA GLY A 104 -5.63 -11.83 -2.74
C GLY A 104 -4.34 -11.79 -1.93
N GLY A 105 -4.45 -11.78 -0.60
CA GLY A 105 -3.31 -11.86 0.31
C GLY A 105 -2.53 -13.18 0.17
N ALA A 106 -3.23 -14.32 0.13
CA ALA A 106 -2.61 -15.63 -0.05
C ALA A 106 -1.87 -15.72 -1.39
N LEU A 107 -2.50 -15.29 -2.48
CA LEU A 107 -1.87 -15.23 -3.80
C LEU A 107 -0.64 -14.32 -3.79
N ALA A 108 -0.72 -13.15 -3.14
CA ALA A 108 0.41 -12.23 -3.02
C ALA A 108 1.59 -12.86 -2.26
N VAL A 109 1.32 -13.57 -1.16
CA VAL A 109 2.34 -14.30 -0.40
C VAL A 109 2.98 -15.39 -1.27
N VAL A 110 2.19 -16.21 -1.95
CA VAL A 110 2.70 -17.27 -2.84
C VAL A 110 3.60 -16.69 -3.94
N CYS A 111 3.13 -15.64 -4.64
CA CYS A 111 3.89 -14.97 -5.69
C CYS A 111 5.19 -14.37 -5.15
N TYR A 112 5.14 -13.66 -4.03
CA TYR A 112 6.33 -13.03 -3.44
C TYR A 112 7.33 -14.07 -2.93
N SER A 113 6.85 -15.15 -2.31
CA SER A 113 7.69 -16.28 -1.92
C SER A 113 8.36 -16.95 -3.13
N ALA A 114 7.64 -17.15 -4.24
CA ALA A 114 8.20 -17.71 -5.46
C ALA A 114 9.31 -16.81 -6.05
N ILE A 115 9.08 -15.49 -6.10
CA ILE A 115 10.08 -14.51 -6.54
C ILE A 115 11.30 -14.51 -5.61
N ALA A 116 11.08 -14.53 -4.29
CA ALA A 116 12.16 -14.56 -3.30
C ALA A 116 13.01 -15.83 -3.40
N LEU A 117 12.38 -16.99 -3.61
CA LEU A 117 13.08 -18.27 -3.84
C LEU A 117 13.85 -18.28 -5.16
N ALA A 118 13.27 -17.74 -6.23
CA ALA A 118 13.94 -17.60 -7.52
C ALA A 118 15.18 -16.69 -7.41
N MET A 119 15.04 -15.56 -6.73
CA MET A 119 16.15 -14.61 -6.48
C MET A 119 17.26 -15.24 -5.63
N HIS A 120 16.92 -16.10 -4.65
CA HIS A 120 17.91 -16.83 -3.85
C HIS A 120 18.70 -17.83 -4.70
N ARG A 121 18.09 -18.46 -5.72
CA ARG A 121 18.76 -19.44 -6.59
C ARG A 121 19.51 -18.83 -7.76
N LYS A 122 19.00 -17.74 -8.36
CA LYS A 122 19.65 -17.00 -9.44
C LYS A 122 19.42 -15.50 -9.30
N ASN A 123 20.53 -14.75 -9.28
CA ASN A 123 20.52 -13.28 -9.19
C ASN A 123 20.37 -12.67 -10.59
N ASP A 124 19.24 -12.96 -11.24
CA ASP A 124 18.92 -12.47 -12.58
C ASP A 124 18.37 -11.02 -12.54
N GLY A 125 18.54 -10.26 -13.63
CA GLY A 125 18.07 -8.87 -13.70
C GLY A 125 16.56 -8.70 -13.56
N ILE A 126 15.79 -9.71 -13.98
CA ILE A 126 14.32 -9.71 -13.96
C ILE A 126 13.78 -9.81 -12.53
N THR A 127 14.31 -10.70 -11.70
CA THR A 127 13.87 -10.84 -10.30
C THR A 127 14.18 -9.58 -9.50
N ARG A 128 15.32 -8.94 -9.78
CA ARG A 128 15.68 -7.64 -9.21
C ARG A 128 14.75 -6.52 -9.67
N PHE A 129 14.36 -6.47 -10.95
CA PHE A 129 13.38 -5.49 -11.44
C PHE A 129 12.02 -5.67 -10.77
N LEU A 130 11.55 -6.92 -10.65
CA LEU A 130 10.29 -7.25 -9.98
C LEU A 130 10.31 -6.83 -8.50
N ASP A 131 11.37 -7.13 -7.76
CA ASP A 131 11.49 -6.72 -6.35
C ASP A 131 11.47 -5.19 -6.19
N TYR A 132 12.16 -4.46 -7.07
CA TYR A 132 12.07 -2.98 -7.09
C TYR A 132 10.66 -2.50 -7.43
N SER A 133 9.96 -3.13 -8.37
CA SER A 133 8.60 -2.73 -8.76
C SER A 133 7.60 -2.85 -7.61
N VAL A 134 7.81 -3.80 -6.68
CA VAL A 134 6.95 -4.00 -5.49
C VAL A 134 7.21 -2.96 -4.40
N LEU A 135 8.44 -2.45 -4.31
CA LEU A 135 8.82 -1.41 -3.35
C LEU A 135 8.28 -0.04 -3.74
N VAL A 136 8.13 0.21 -5.04
CA VAL A 136 7.69 1.51 -5.57
C VAL A 136 6.34 1.89 -4.95
N PRO A 137 5.25 1.10 -5.01
CA PRO A 137 3.95 1.48 -4.43
C PRO A 137 3.96 1.72 -2.92
N ARG A 138 4.80 0.99 -2.17
CA ARG A 138 4.87 1.11 -0.70
C ARG A 138 5.53 2.40 -0.24
N ALA A 139 6.40 2.98 -1.07
CA ALA A 139 7.17 4.17 -0.71
C ALA A 139 6.37 5.47 -0.83
N VAL A 140 5.18 5.46 -1.44
CA VAL A 140 4.44 6.69 -1.71
C VAL A 140 3.23 6.90 -0.80
N PRO A 141 3.11 8.12 -0.23
CA PRO A 141 1.91 8.57 0.47
C PRO A 141 0.62 8.35 -0.32
N GLY A 142 -0.41 7.81 0.33
CA GLY A 142 -1.70 7.50 -0.31
C GLY A 142 -2.37 8.70 -1.01
N LEU A 143 -2.13 9.93 -0.52
CA LEU A 143 -2.60 11.16 -1.16
C LEU A 143 -2.06 11.35 -2.59
N LEU A 144 -0.77 11.05 -2.80
CA LEU A 144 -0.15 11.16 -4.13
C LEU A 144 -0.70 10.10 -5.09
N ALA A 145 -1.01 8.91 -4.59
CA ALA A 145 -1.65 7.86 -5.41
C ALA A 145 -3.04 8.31 -5.88
N GLY A 146 -3.84 8.91 -4.99
CA GLY A 146 -5.16 9.48 -5.33
C GLY A 146 -5.07 10.61 -6.37
N LEU A 147 -4.13 11.54 -6.19
CA LEU A 147 -3.90 12.63 -7.15
C LEU A 147 -3.41 12.12 -8.51
N SER A 148 -2.48 11.15 -8.51
CA SER A 148 -1.95 10.53 -9.74
C SER A 148 -3.06 9.85 -10.53
N PHE A 149 -3.97 9.17 -9.83
CA PHE A 149 -5.14 8.54 -10.45
C PHE A 149 -6.09 9.57 -11.07
N LEU A 150 -6.46 10.62 -10.32
CA LEU A 150 -7.30 11.71 -10.84
C LEU A 150 -6.67 12.36 -12.08
N TRP A 151 -5.36 12.61 -12.04
CA TRP A 151 -4.64 13.27 -13.13
C TRP A 151 -4.61 12.39 -14.39
N VAL A 152 -4.25 11.10 -14.26
CA VAL A 152 -4.27 10.18 -15.41
C VAL A 152 -5.68 9.99 -15.95
N PHE A 153 -6.69 9.95 -15.06
CA PHE A 153 -8.08 9.80 -15.46
C PHE A 153 -8.62 11.00 -16.26
N LEU A 154 -8.24 12.22 -15.89
CA LEU A 154 -8.73 13.45 -16.52
C LEU A 154 -7.94 13.87 -17.76
N PHE A 155 -6.61 13.73 -17.73
CA PHE A 155 -5.73 14.36 -18.72
C PHE A 155 -5.21 13.38 -19.79
N VAL A 156 -5.03 12.09 -19.50
CA VAL A 156 -4.40 11.17 -20.47
C VAL A 156 -5.29 10.89 -21.70
N PRO A 157 -6.60 10.61 -21.57
CA PRO A 157 -7.46 10.38 -22.73
C PRO A 157 -7.59 11.63 -23.61
N SER A 158 -7.71 12.81 -23.00
CA SER A 158 -7.85 14.08 -23.72
C SER A 158 -6.55 14.51 -24.41
N LEU A 159 -5.39 14.28 -23.80
CA LEU A 159 -4.09 14.50 -24.45
C LEU A 159 -3.88 13.59 -25.66
N LEU A 160 -4.19 12.30 -25.52
CA LEU A 160 -4.05 11.33 -26.60
C LEU A 160 -4.96 11.65 -27.78
N ASP A 161 -6.22 12.01 -27.51
CA ASP A 161 -7.18 12.38 -28.54
C ASP A 161 -6.73 13.65 -29.29
N ASN A 162 -6.35 14.70 -28.57
CA ASN A 162 -5.81 15.94 -29.16
C ASN A 162 -4.54 15.72 -29.99
N PHE A 163 -3.65 14.83 -29.53
CA PHE A 163 -2.41 14.51 -30.25
C PHE A 163 -2.68 13.72 -31.52
N LEU A 164 -3.59 12.73 -31.47
CA LEU A 164 -3.94 11.90 -32.62
C LEU A 164 -4.75 12.67 -33.67
N ASN A 165 -5.65 13.57 -33.25
CA ASN A 165 -6.39 14.45 -34.17
C ASN A 165 -5.50 15.47 -34.89
N GLY A 166 -4.28 15.71 -34.40
CA GLY A 166 -3.27 16.52 -35.09
C GLY A 166 -2.63 15.81 -36.29
N PHE A 167 -2.79 14.49 -36.41
CA PHE A 167 -2.33 13.71 -37.55
C PHE A 167 -3.52 13.30 -38.39
N ASP A 168 -3.71 13.91 -39.56
CA ASP A 168 -4.81 13.59 -40.48
C ASP A 168 -4.50 12.34 -41.32
N ASN A 169 -4.19 11.24 -40.63
CA ASN A 169 -3.79 9.96 -41.20
C ASN A 169 -4.81 8.88 -40.82
N ASP A 170 -5.11 7.94 -41.72
CA ASP A 170 -6.06 6.85 -41.44
C ASP A 170 -5.66 5.99 -40.23
N VAL A 171 -4.36 5.88 -39.97
CA VAL A 171 -3.80 5.19 -38.79
C VAL A 171 -4.15 5.92 -37.49
N ALA A 172 -4.16 7.26 -37.49
CA ALA A 172 -4.49 8.05 -36.31
C ALA A 172 -5.98 7.96 -35.96
N ARG A 173 -6.86 7.92 -36.98
CA ARG A 173 -8.30 7.67 -36.82
C ARG A 173 -8.57 6.26 -36.27
N TRP A 174 -7.90 5.24 -36.82
CA TRP A 174 -8.02 3.87 -36.31
C TRP A 174 -7.53 3.72 -34.86
N LEU A 175 -6.42 4.38 -34.50
CA LEU A 175 -5.92 4.42 -33.13
C LEU A 175 -6.91 5.14 -32.20
N SER A 176 -7.50 6.25 -32.63
CA SER A 176 -8.51 6.95 -31.83
C SER A 176 -9.73 6.05 -31.56
N ASP A 177 -10.26 5.41 -32.61
CA ASP A 177 -11.49 4.62 -32.51
C ASP A 177 -11.30 3.26 -31.83
N SER A 178 -10.12 2.63 -31.94
CA SER A 178 -9.87 1.31 -31.35
C SER A 178 -9.10 1.38 -30.04
N PHE A 179 -8.01 2.16 -29.98
CA PHE A 179 -7.07 2.16 -28.87
C PHE A 179 -7.52 3.02 -27.69
N ILE A 180 -8.18 4.15 -27.93
CA ILE A 180 -8.66 5.02 -26.85
C ILE A 180 -9.75 4.34 -26.01
N PRO A 181 -10.75 3.63 -26.59
CA PRO A 181 -11.71 2.87 -25.79
C PRO A 181 -11.06 1.79 -24.93
N GLN A 182 -10.04 1.11 -25.46
CA GLN A 182 -9.28 0.07 -24.74
C GLN A 182 -8.47 0.67 -23.59
N LEU A 183 -7.80 1.81 -23.80
CA LEU A 183 -7.14 2.57 -22.74
C LEU A 183 -8.14 3.05 -21.67
N ARG A 184 -9.32 3.49 -22.10
CA ARG A 184 -10.41 3.89 -21.19
C ARG A 184 -10.93 2.70 -20.38
N SER A 185 -10.82 1.47 -20.89
CA SER A 185 -11.13 0.23 -20.16
C SER A 185 -10.02 -0.19 -19.20
N LEU A 186 -8.75 0.01 -19.56
CA LEU A 186 -7.60 -0.25 -18.67
C LEU A 186 -7.62 0.67 -17.44
N ARG A 187 -8.24 1.84 -17.54
CA ARG A 187 -8.46 2.80 -16.45
C ARG A 187 -9.08 2.19 -15.19
N SER A 188 -9.93 1.17 -15.32
CA SER A 188 -10.56 0.50 -14.17
C SER A 188 -9.71 -0.63 -13.59
N THR A 189 -8.52 -0.87 -14.13
CA THR A 189 -7.63 -1.95 -13.68
C THR A 189 -6.55 -1.42 -12.74
N ILE A 190 -6.09 -2.28 -11.83
CA ILE A 190 -4.96 -1.99 -10.94
C ILE A 190 -3.67 -1.67 -11.70
N PHE A 191 -3.57 -2.14 -12.95
CA PHE A 191 -2.45 -1.86 -13.84
C PHE A 191 -2.38 -0.38 -14.23
N SER A 192 -3.52 0.28 -14.48
CA SER A 192 -3.54 1.72 -14.76
C SER A 192 -3.09 2.53 -13.54
N VAL A 193 -3.45 2.11 -12.32
CA VAL A 193 -2.99 2.76 -11.09
C VAL A 193 -1.46 2.61 -10.95
N TRP A 194 -0.95 1.41 -11.16
CA TRP A 194 0.49 1.12 -11.12
C TRP A 194 1.28 1.88 -12.19
N LEU A 195 0.76 2.00 -13.41
CA LEU A 195 1.39 2.71 -14.51
C LEU A 195 1.40 4.22 -14.28
N ALA A 196 0.24 4.81 -13.93
CA ALA A 196 0.11 6.22 -13.55
C ALA A 196 1.13 6.59 -12.47
N TYR A 197 1.22 5.72 -11.47
CA TYR A 197 2.11 5.88 -10.34
C TYR A 197 3.60 5.81 -10.73
N SER A 198 3.98 4.84 -11.57
CA SER A 198 5.36 4.67 -12.04
C SER A 198 5.84 5.87 -12.87
N VAL A 199 4.96 6.46 -13.68
CA VAL A 199 5.26 7.64 -14.50
C VAL A 199 5.50 8.87 -13.63
N VAL A 200 4.59 9.15 -12.68
CA VAL A 200 4.73 10.28 -11.75
C VAL A 200 6.01 10.12 -10.92
N TRP A 201 6.23 8.93 -10.35
CA TRP A 201 7.42 8.68 -9.55
C TRP A 201 8.72 8.80 -10.35
N MET A 202 8.76 8.37 -11.62
CA MET A 202 9.93 8.55 -12.47
C MET A 202 10.20 10.03 -12.75
N ALA A 203 9.16 10.84 -12.97
CA ALA A 203 9.28 12.29 -13.18
C ALA A 203 9.76 13.05 -11.92
N TYR A 204 9.33 12.62 -10.73
CA TYR A 204 9.73 13.25 -9.45
C TYR A 204 11.04 12.69 -8.89
N GLY A 205 11.32 11.40 -9.04
CA GLY A 205 12.52 10.74 -8.50
C GLY A 205 13.80 11.01 -9.29
N LEU A 206 13.70 11.64 -10.47
CA LEU A 206 14.84 12.10 -11.26
C LEU A 206 15.28 13.54 -10.95
N ARG A 207 14.64 14.19 -9.96
CA ARG A 207 15.07 15.47 -9.38
C ARG A 207 15.66 15.21 -8.00
#